data_AF-A0A437K0M4-F1
#
_entry.id   AF-A0A437K0M4-F1
#
_cell.length_a   1.000
_cell.length_b   1.000
_cell.length_c   1.000
_cell.angle_alpha   90.00
_cell.angle_beta   90.00
_cell.angle_gamma   90.00
#
_symmetry.space_group_name_H-M   'P 1'
#
loop_
_entity.id
_entity.type
_entity.pdbx_description
1 polymer ?
#
loop_
_entity_poly.entity_id
_entity_poly.type
_entity_poly.pdbx_seq_one_letter_code
_entity_poly.pdbx_strand_id
1 'polypeptide(L)'
;MRLAGLVGLAWAALLVAAPEPAAAIDLHAYWDDRCQSCHGDAGPFARRTLVLRDGRLVGRHHVDDLATFLRSHVLADDLVTPVTAMLAAQVATPPRYAEHCRSCHGAAAAFVRGSLVDRDGVLVARASGRPVADVLTRHGGLAPADQAVVVQTLARVRREVGG
;
A
#
# COMPACT_ATOMS: atom_id res chain seq x y z
N MET A 1 -31.95 55.42 40.33
CA MET A 1 -31.88 54.98 38.92
C MET A 1 -30.45 55.02 38.44
N ARG A 2 -29.87 53.85 38.10
CA ARG A 2 -29.01 53.57 36.92
C ARG A 2 -28.35 52.20 37.13
N LEU A 3 -28.85 51.19 36.44
CA LEU A 3 -28.21 49.90 36.26
C LEU A 3 -27.02 50.09 35.32
N ALA A 4 -25.83 49.61 35.70
CA ALA A 4 -24.71 49.43 34.78
C ALA A 4 -24.57 47.94 34.48
N GLY A 5 -25.12 47.53 33.33
CA GLY A 5 -24.98 46.18 32.80
C GLY A 5 -23.61 45.96 32.19
N LEU A 6 -22.91 44.93 32.64
CA LEU A 6 -21.71 44.41 31.98
C LEU A 6 -22.18 43.43 30.89
N VAL A 7 -22.05 43.85 29.63
CA VAL A 7 -22.27 43.00 28.45
C VAL A 7 -21.05 42.10 28.29
N GLY A 8 -21.19 40.83 28.66
CA GLY A 8 -20.20 39.79 28.37
C GLY A 8 -20.28 39.36 26.92
N LEU A 9 -19.26 39.69 26.12
CA LEU A 9 -19.09 39.17 24.76
C LEU A 9 -18.60 37.71 24.84
N ALA A 10 -19.52 36.77 24.64
CA ALA A 10 -19.18 35.36 24.45
C ALA A 10 -18.60 35.17 23.04
N TRP A 11 -17.29 34.92 22.95
CA TRP A 11 -16.64 34.47 21.73
C TRP A 11 -17.02 33.00 21.49
N ALA A 12 -17.94 32.77 20.54
CA ALA A 12 -18.20 31.43 20.01
C ALA A 12 -17.01 31.02 19.12
N ALA A 13 -16.15 30.14 19.63
CA ALA A 13 -15.10 29.51 18.83
C ALA A 13 -15.75 28.60 17.78
N LEU A 14 -15.75 29.05 16.53
CA LEU A 14 -16.16 28.25 15.39
C LEU A 14 -15.09 27.17 15.16
N LEU A 15 -15.36 25.95 15.62
CA LEU A 15 -14.53 24.78 15.34
C LEU A 15 -14.61 24.48 13.83
N VAL A 16 -13.61 24.94 13.07
CA VAL A 16 -13.41 24.50 11.69
C VAL A 16 -12.98 23.03 11.76
N ALA A 17 -13.91 22.12 11.49
CA ALA A 17 -13.58 20.71 11.28
C ALA A 17 -12.62 20.63 10.10
N ALA A 18 -11.41 20.11 10.34
CA ALA A 18 -10.50 19.77 9.27
C ALA A 18 -11.15 18.68 8.40
N PRO A 19 -11.00 18.73 7.06
CA PRO A 19 -11.48 17.66 6.21
C PRO A 19 -10.79 16.36 6.63
N GLU A 20 -11.58 15.33 6.92
CA GLU A 20 -11.03 14.00 7.15
C GLU A 20 -10.33 13.55 5.86
N PRO A 21 -9.12 12.96 5.95
CA PRO A 21 -8.47 12.42 4.78
C PRO A 21 -9.40 11.39 4.15
N ALA A 22 -9.65 11.55 2.84
CA ALA A 22 -10.41 10.56 2.09
C ALA A 22 -9.80 9.18 2.34
N ALA A 23 -10.66 8.18 2.59
CA ALA A 23 -10.21 6.81 2.82
C ALA A 23 -9.28 6.39 1.67
N ALA A 24 -8.05 5.99 2.02
CA ALA A 24 -7.08 5.57 1.02
C ALA A 24 -7.63 4.35 0.27
N ILE A 25 -7.56 4.38 -1.06
CA ILE A 25 -8.01 3.26 -1.91
C ILE A 25 -7.10 2.05 -1.69
N ASP A 26 -7.68 0.85 -1.55
CA ASP A 26 -6.92 -0.40 -1.62
C ASP A 26 -6.49 -0.64 -3.07
N LEU A 27 -5.21 -0.39 -3.35
CA LEU A 27 -4.63 -0.47 -4.69
C LEU A 27 -4.57 -1.92 -5.21
N HIS A 28 -4.44 -2.90 -4.30
CA HIS A 28 -4.41 -4.30 -4.70
C HIS A 28 -5.81 -4.80 -5.01
N ALA A 29 -6.81 -4.41 -4.22
CA ALA A 29 -8.20 -4.69 -4.55
C ALA A 29 -8.63 -4.02 -5.86
N TYR A 30 -8.19 -2.77 -6.09
CA TYR A 30 -8.41 -2.09 -7.35
C TYR A 30 -7.80 -2.85 -8.55
N TRP A 31 -6.54 -3.30 -8.42
CA TRP A 31 -5.90 -4.12 -9.45
C TRP A 31 -6.67 -5.41 -9.71
N ASP A 32 -7.06 -6.11 -8.64
CA ASP A 32 -7.78 -7.39 -8.72
C ASP A 32 -9.12 -7.23 -9.46
N ASP A 33 -9.87 -6.16 -9.18
CA ASP A 33 -11.16 -5.88 -9.82
C ASP A 33 -11.04 -5.40 -11.27
N ARG A 34 -10.05 -4.54 -11.57
CA ARG A 34 -10.00 -3.80 -12.84
C ARG A 34 -9.00 -4.34 -13.85
N CYS A 35 -7.93 -4.98 -13.39
CA CYS A 35 -6.77 -5.31 -14.21
C CYS A 35 -6.46 -6.81 -14.27
N GLN A 36 -6.76 -7.57 -13.21
CA GLN A 36 -6.29 -8.95 -13.07
C GLN A 36 -6.83 -9.90 -14.15
N SER A 37 -8.07 -9.73 -14.61
CA SER A 37 -8.68 -10.62 -15.61
C SER A 37 -7.91 -10.64 -16.95
N CYS A 38 -7.27 -9.52 -17.32
CA CYS A 38 -6.46 -9.41 -18.54
C CYS A 38 -4.96 -9.56 -18.28
N HIS A 39 -4.47 -9.14 -17.11
CA HIS A 39 -3.02 -9.04 -16.85
C HIS A 39 -2.48 -10.05 -15.82
N GLY A 40 -3.35 -10.74 -15.10
CA GLY A 40 -3.00 -11.56 -13.95
C GLY A 40 -2.56 -10.74 -12.73
N ASP A 41 -1.88 -11.39 -11.78
CA ASP A 41 -1.38 -10.73 -10.56
C ASP A 41 -0.41 -9.57 -10.85
N ALA A 42 -0.55 -8.47 -10.11
CA ALA A 42 0.26 -7.26 -10.26
C ALA A 42 1.78 -7.51 -10.17
N GLY A 43 2.20 -8.34 -9.20
CA GLY A 43 3.62 -8.62 -8.96
C GLY A 43 4.31 -9.35 -10.13
N PRO A 44 3.80 -10.51 -10.56
CA PRO A 44 4.29 -11.21 -11.74
C PRO A 44 4.15 -10.40 -13.02
N PHE A 45 3.04 -9.66 -13.22
CA PHE A 45 2.88 -8.74 -14.35
C PHE A 45 4.03 -7.73 -14.37
N ALA A 46 4.19 -6.94 -13.32
CA ALA A 46 5.17 -5.86 -13.25
C ALA A 46 6.59 -6.35 -13.52
N ARG A 47 7.01 -7.45 -12.90
CA ARG A 47 8.36 -7.98 -13.08
C ARG A 47 8.62 -8.48 -14.49
N ARG A 48 7.61 -9.09 -15.14
CA ARG A 48 7.73 -9.64 -16.50
C ARG A 48 7.64 -8.60 -17.59
N THR A 49 6.87 -7.53 -17.40
CA THR A 49 6.52 -6.60 -18.48
C THR A 49 7.15 -5.22 -18.32
N LEU A 50 7.60 -4.86 -17.11
CA LEU A 50 8.10 -3.52 -16.81
C LEU A 50 9.57 -3.55 -16.37
N VAL A 51 10.23 -2.40 -16.54
CA VAL A 51 11.58 -2.13 -16.03
C VAL A 51 11.66 -0.69 -15.55
N LEU A 52 12.45 -0.45 -14.51
CA LEU A 52 12.79 0.90 -14.05
C LEU A 52 13.97 1.44 -14.89
N ARG A 53 13.77 2.56 -15.56
CA ARG A 53 14.80 3.33 -16.27
C ARG A 53 14.68 4.80 -15.88
N ASP A 54 15.78 5.39 -15.41
CA ASP A 54 15.84 6.80 -15.00
C ASP A 54 14.70 7.22 -14.05
N GLY A 55 14.37 6.33 -13.10
CA GLY A 55 13.29 6.55 -12.11
C GLY A 55 11.87 6.38 -12.65
N ARG A 56 11.69 5.97 -13.91
CA ARG A 56 10.39 5.78 -14.56
C ARG A 56 10.15 4.31 -14.86
N LEU A 57 8.89 3.89 -14.76
CA LEU A 57 8.47 2.59 -15.28
C LEU A 57 8.21 2.68 -16.77
N VAL A 58 8.89 1.83 -17.52
CA VAL A 58 8.67 1.67 -18.96
C VAL A 58 8.37 0.21 -19.28
N GLY A 59 7.70 -0.01 -20.40
CA GLY A 59 7.53 -1.36 -20.93
C GLY A 59 8.89 -1.97 -21.32
N ARG A 60 9.04 -3.29 -21.12
CA ARG A 60 10.23 -4.01 -21.60
C ARG A 60 10.28 -4.12 -23.12
N HIS A 61 9.11 -4.23 -23.76
CA HIS A 61 8.96 -4.42 -25.21
C HIS A 61 8.48 -3.16 -25.95
N HIS A 62 7.94 -2.19 -25.21
CA HIS A 62 7.48 -0.90 -25.72
C HIS A 62 8.13 0.17 -24.85
N VAL A 63 8.81 1.15 -25.45
CA VAL A 63 9.57 2.18 -24.73
C VAL A 63 8.69 3.25 -24.08
N ASP A 64 7.38 3.05 -24.09
CA ASP A 64 6.42 4.00 -23.56
C ASP A 64 6.53 4.08 -22.03
N ASP A 65 6.46 5.32 -21.54
CA ASP A 65 6.32 5.66 -20.14
C ASP A 65 4.96 5.14 -19.62
N LEU A 66 5.00 4.27 -18.61
CA LEU A 66 3.80 3.59 -18.11
C LEU A 66 2.74 4.57 -17.62
N ALA A 67 3.13 5.64 -16.93
CA ALA A 67 2.17 6.63 -16.43
C ALA A 67 1.41 7.32 -17.58
N THR A 68 2.09 7.59 -18.69
CA THR A 68 1.46 8.13 -19.90
C THR A 68 0.51 7.13 -20.54
N PHE A 69 0.93 5.86 -20.65
CA PHE A 69 0.06 4.79 -21.16
C PHE A 69 -1.20 4.62 -20.29
N LEU A 70 -1.06 4.59 -18.96
CA LEU A 70 -2.17 4.37 -18.04
C LEU A 70 -3.24 5.47 -18.12
N ARG A 71 -2.86 6.74 -18.35
CA ARG A 71 -3.84 7.83 -18.59
C ARG A 71 -4.72 7.58 -19.82
N SER A 72 -4.19 6.88 -20.81
CA SER A 72 -4.94 6.48 -22.01
C SER A 72 -5.60 5.10 -21.88
N HIS A 73 -5.36 4.38 -20.79
CA HIS A 73 -5.77 2.99 -20.60
C HIS A 73 -6.52 2.80 -19.28
N VAL A 74 -7.85 2.93 -19.35
CA VAL A 74 -8.89 2.59 -18.34
C VAL A 74 -8.70 3.07 -16.88
N LEU A 75 -7.63 3.79 -16.56
CA LEU A 75 -7.29 4.24 -15.21
C LEU A 75 -7.74 5.68 -15.00
N ALA A 76 -8.40 5.96 -13.88
CA ALA A 76 -8.69 7.33 -13.47
C ALA A 76 -7.38 8.08 -13.18
N ASP A 77 -7.33 9.37 -13.51
CA ASP A 77 -6.10 10.18 -13.44
C ASP A 77 -5.47 10.21 -12.04
N ASP A 78 -6.31 10.23 -10.99
CA ASP A 78 -5.88 10.22 -9.58
C ASP A 78 -5.23 8.90 -9.16
N LEU A 79 -5.53 7.81 -9.86
CA LEU A 79 -4.98 6.48 -9.60
C LEU A 79 -3.68 6.19 -10.37
N VAL A 80 -3.33 7.01 -11.37
CA VAL A 80 -2.13 6.81 -12.19
C VAL A 80 -0.87 6.79 -11.32
N THR A 81 -0.67 7.80 -10.47
CA THR A 81 0.49 7.88 -9.59
C THR A 81 0.56 6.72 -8.60
N PRO A 82 -0.47 6.44 -7.77
CA PRO A 82 -0.36 5.39 -6.76
C PRO A 82 -0.25 3.98 -7.37
N VAL A 83 -0.94 3.67 -8.47
CA VAL A 83 -0.80 2.37 -9.15
C VAL A 83 0.60 2.24 -9.77
N THR A 84 1.12 3.29 -10.39
CA THR A 84 2.51 3.29 -10.92
C THR A 84 3.51 3.05 -9.80
N ALA A 85 3.34 3.70 -8.64
CA ALA A 85 4.22 3.50 -7.48
C ALA A 85 4.15 2.06 -6.94
N MET A 86 2.95 1.48 -6.84
CA MET A 86 2.77 0.08 -6.43
C MET A 86 3.50 -0.88 -7.39
N LEU A 87 3.33 -0.70 -8.71
CA LEU A 87 4.00 -1.52 -9.72
C LEU A 87 5.52 -1.33 -9.68
N ALA A 88 6.00 -0.12 -9.41
CA ALA A 88 7.44 0.16 -9.30
C ALA A 88 8.04 -0.57 -8.11
N ALA A 89 7.33 -0.59 -6.98
CA ALA A 89 7.69 -1.39 -5.82
C ALA A 89 7.73 -2.89 -6.14
N GLN A 90 6.83 -3.41 -6.97
CA GLN A 90 6.88 -4.80 -7.42
C GLN A 90 8.13 -5.09 -8.26
N VAL A 91 8.53 -4.18 -9.15
CA VAL A 91 9.76 -4.32 -9.94
C VAL A 91 11.02 -4.25 -9.07
N ALA A 92 11.07 -3.29 -8.14
CA ALA A 92 12.26 -3.00 -7.33
C ALA A 92 12.49 -4.00 -6.19
N THR A 93 11.46 -4.74 -5.75
CA THR A 93 11.57 -5.63 -4.59
C THR A 93 11.74 -7.09 -5.02
N PRO A 94 12.79 -7.80 -4.54
CA PRO A 94 12.89 -9.25 -4.70
C PRO A 94 11.60 -9.94 -4.22
N PRO A 95 11.06 -10.92 -4.96
CA PRO A 95 9.75 -11.50 -4.67
C PRO A 95 9.75 -12.50 -3.49
N ARG A 96 10.49 -12.25 -2.41
CA ARG A 96 10.70 -13.19 -1.29
C ARG A 96 9.39 -13.69 -0.67
N TYR A 97 8.40 -12.80 -0.49
CA TYR A 97 7.09 -13.24 -0.02
C TYR A 97 6.44 -14.24 -1.00
N ALA A 98 6.52 -13.99 -2.30
CA ALA A 98 5.93 -14.88 -3.29
C ALA A 98 6.67 -16.22 -3.36
N GLU A 99 7.99 -16.21 -3.20
CA GLU A 99 8.85 -17.40 -3.20
C GLU A 99 8.66 -18.27 -1.96
N HIS A 100 8.53 -17.67 -0.78
CA HIS A 100 8.61 -18.39 0.49
C HIS A 100 7.31 -18.42 1.31
N CYS A 101 6.38 -17.50 1.09
CA CYS A 101 5.21 -17.33 1.96
C CYS A 101 3.88 -17.64 1.24
N ARG A 102 3.80 -17.40 -0.07
CA ARG A 102 2.54 -17.48 -0.84
C ARG A 102 1.87 -18.86 -0.80
N SER A 103 2.62 -19.95 -0.77
CA SER A 103 2.06 -21.31 -0.80
C SER A 103 1.14 -21.60 0.39
N CYS A 104 1.42 -21.01 1.57
CA CYS A 104 0.60 -21.18 2.76
C CYS A 104 -0.32 -19.98 3.03
N HIS A 105 0.08 -18.76 2.64
CA HIS A 105 -0.63 -17.53 3.01
C HIS A 105 -1.41 -16.88 1.85
N GLY A 106 -1.27 -17.37 0.62
CA GLY A 106 -1.85 -16.74 -0.56
C GLY A 106 -1.20 -15.39 -0.89
N ALA A 107 -1.96 -14.50 -1.53
CA ALA A 107 -1.48 -13.18 -1.94
C ALA A 107 -1.13 -12.29 -0.74
N ALA A 108 -0.05 -11.50 -0.87
CA ALA A 108 0.43 -10.62 0.22
C ALA A 108 -0.65 -9.64 0.68
N ALA A 109 -1.38 -9.03 -0.26
CA ALA A 109 -2.45 -8.08 0.06
C ALA A 109 -3.57 -8.71 0.89
N ALA A 110 -4.05 -9.90 0.48
CA ALA A 110 -5.05 -10.65 1.22
C ALA A 110 -4.56 -11.05 2.62
N PHE A 111 -3.32 -11.54 2.72
CA PHE A 111 -2.71 -11.89 4.00
C PHE A 111 -2.58 -10.68 4.93
N VAL A 112 -2.09 -9.54 4.44
CA VAL A 112 -1.95 -8.31 5.20
C VAL A 112 -3.31 -7.82 5.69
N ARG A 113 -4.32 -7.76 4.81
CA ARG A 113 -5.69 -7.36 5.17
C ARG A 113 -6.27 -8.23 6.29
N GLY A 114 -6.20 -9.54 6.13
CA GLY A 114 -6.84 -10.48 7.05
C GLY A 114 -6.08 -10.72 8.35
N SER A 115 -4.75 -10.69 8.32
CA SER A 115 -3.93 -11.25 9.39
C SER A 115 -3.06 -10.24 10.12
N LEU A 116 -2.82 -9.07 9.55
CA LEU A 116 -1.86 -8.11 10.08
C LEU A 116 -2.53 -6.78 10.43
N VAL A 117 -1.93 -6.05 11.36
CA VAL A 117 -2.32 -4.70 11.74
C VAL A 117 -1.06 -3.89 12.04
N ASP A 118 -1.10 -2.59 11.74
CA ASP A 118 -0.05 -1.66 12.16
C ASP A 118 -0.36 -1.18 13.59
N ARG A 119 0.63 -1.23 14.47
CA ARG A 119 0.57 -0.65 15.82
C ARG A 119 1.80 0.21 16.00
N ASP A 120 1.61 1.52 15.99
CA ASP A 120 2.66 2.51 16.18
C ASP A 120 3.85 2.32 15.20
N GLY A 121 3.54 2.02 13.93
CA GLY A 121 4.53 1.77 12.88
C GLY A 121 5.14 0.36 12.90
N VAL A 122 4.70 -0.51 13.80
CA VAL A 122 5.13 -1.91 13.88
C VAL A 122 4.03 -2.81 13.32
N LEU A 123 4.37 -3.57 12.28
CA LEU A 123 3.46 -4.57 11.72
C LEU A 123 3.39 -5.78 12.67
N VAL A 124 2.20 -6.05 13.20
CA VAL A 124 1.95 -7.14 14.15
C VAL A 124 0.95 -8.14 13.59
N ALA A 125 1.11 -9.40 13.95
CA ALA A 125 0.12 -10.44 13.67
C ALA A 125 -1.09 -10.28 14.58
N ARG A 126 -2.30 -10.20 14.02
CA ARG A 126 -3.56 -10.05 14.78
C ARG A 126 -3.78 -11.18 15.77
N ALA A 127 -3.53 -12.41 15.33
CA ALA A 127 -3.80 -13.62 16.12
C ALA A 127 -2.95 -13.73 17.39
N SER A 128 -1.70 -13.25 17.37
CA SER A 128 -0.77 -13.40 18.49
C SER A 128 -0.35 -12.10 19.13
N GLY A 129 -0.61 -10.95 18.50
CA GLY A 129 -0.11 -9.63 18.91
C GLY A 129 1.40 -9.45 18.72
N ARG A 130 2.11 -10.44 18.17
CA ARG A 130 3.57 -10.41 18.04
C ARG A 130 4.00 -9.61 16.81
N PRO A 131 5.13 -8.87 16.87
CA PRO A 131 5.74 -8.27 15.69
C PRO A 131 6.04 -9.30 14.60
N VAL A 132 5.78 -8.96 13.35
CA VAL A 132 6.04 -9.86 12.21
C VAL A 132 7.52 -10.23 12.13
N ALA A 133 8.42 -9.28 12.42
CA ALA A 133 9.86 -9.53 12.48
C ALA A 133 10.20 -10.69 13.43
N ASP A 134 9.63 -10.70 14.64
CA ASP A 134 9.85 -11.75 15.63
C ASP A 134 9.27 -13.10 15.20
N VAL A 135 8.14 -13.10 14.49
CA VAL A 135 7.54 -14.32 13.95
C VAL A 135 8.47 -14.95 12.91
N LEU A 136 9.04 -14.14 12.01
CA LEU A 136 9.93 -14.62 10.94
C LEU A 136 11.24 -15.20 11.44
N THR A 137 11.70 -14.85 12.66
CA THR A 137 12.87 -15.50 13.27
C THR A 137 12.67 -17.01 13.50
N ARG A 138 11.42 -17.49 13.54
CA ARG A 138 11.06 -18.88 13.83
C ARG A 138 10.15 -19.51 12.76
N HIS A 139 9.77 -18.77 11.73
CA HIS A 139 8.79 -19.20 10.73
C HIS A 139 9.24 -18.77 9.32
N GLY A 140 9.04 -19.65 8.34
CA GLY A 140 9.38 -19.39 6.94
C GLY A 140 10.81 -19.76 6.52
N GLY A 141 11.70 -20.08 7.47
CA GLY A 141 13.04 -20.62 7.17
C GLY A 141 13.94 -19.68 6.37
N LEU A 142 13.72 -18.37 6.50
CA LEU A 142 14.45 -17.34 5.75
C LEU A 142 15.77 -16.96 6.42
N ALA A 143 16.78 -16.62 5.61
CA ALA A 143 17.98 -15.93 6.11
C ALA A 143 17.60 -14.54 6.66
N PRO A 144 18.35 -13.99 7.65
CA PRO A 144 18.00 -12.71 8.27
C PRO A 144 17.80 -11.55 7.29
N ALA A 145 18.59 -11.48 6.21
CA ALA A 145 18.44 -10.46 5.17
C ALA A 145 17.09 -10.58 4.43
N ASP A 146 16.66 -11.80 4.10
CA ASP A 146 15.38 -12.02 3.43
C ASP A 146 14.19 -11.82 4.37
N GLN A 147 14.35 -12.09 5.67
CA GLN A 147 13.34 -11.73 6.68
C GLN A 147 13.06 -10.23 6.66
N ALA A 148 14.11 -9.40 6.65
CA ALA A 148 13.97 -7.94 6.58
C ALA A 148 13.25 -7.50 5.29
N VAL A 149 13.57 -8.10 4.15
CA VAL A 149 12.89 -7.83 2.87
C VAL A 149 11.41 -8.19 2.93
N VAL A 150 11.05 -9.31 3.54
CA VAL A 150 9.64 -9.72 3.71
C VAL A 150 8.90 -8.76 4.64
N VAL A 151 9.49 -8.36 5.78
CA VAL A 151 8.89 -7.36 6.69
C VAL A 151 8.63 -6.06 5.95
N GLN A 152 9.62 -5.54 5.23
CA GLN A 152 9.49 -4.30 4.46
C GLN A 152 8.42 -4.41 3.36
N THR A 153 8.35 -5.56 2.70
CA THR A 153 7.32 -5.85 1.69
C THR A 153 5.93 -5.79 2.31
N LEU A 154 5.71 -6.50 3.42
CA LEU A 154 4.41 -6.55 4.09
C LEU A 154 4.01 -5.19 4.67
N ALA A 155 4.96 -4.44 5.23
CA ALA A 155 4.71 -3.09 5.74
C ALA A 155 4.37 -2.11 4.61
N ARG A 156 5.00 -2.23 3.45
CA ARG A 156 4.62 -1.46 2.26
C ARG A 156 3.21 -1.84 1.80
N VAL A 157 2.94 -3.13 1.63
CA VAL A 157 1.61 -3.61 1.22
C VAL A 157 0.53 -3.17 2.21
N ARG A 158 0.83 -3.09 3.51
CA ARG A 158 -0.10 -2.55 4.52
C ARG A 158 -0.57 -1.12 4.21
N ARG A 159 0.31 -0.28 3.68
CA ARG A 159 -0.05 1.08 3.23
C ARG A 159 -0.80 1.10 1.90
N GLU A 160 -0.60 0.08 1.07
CA GLU A 160 -1.25 -0.06 -0.24
C GLU A 160 -2.67 -0.66 -0.14
N VAL A 161 -3.04 -1.33 0.95
CA VAL A 161 -4.36 -1.97 1.15
C VAL A 161 -5.36 -1.14 1.98
N GLY A 162 -5.25 0.19 1.93
CA GLY A 162 -6.27 1.11 2.46
C GLY A 162 -5.98 1.80 3.80
N GLY A 163 -4.71 2.06 4.13
CA GLY A 163 -4.33 2.87 5.31
C GLY A 163 -4.45 2.15 6.64
#